data_AF-A0A976HE76-F1
#
_entry.id   AF-A0A976HE76-F1
#
_cell.length_a   1.000
_cell.length_b   1.000
_cell.length_c   1.000
_cell.angle_alpha   90.00
_cell.angle_beta   90.00
_cell.angle_gamma   90.00
#
_symmetry.space_group_name_H-M   'P 1'
#
loop_
_entity.id
_entity.type
_entity.pdbx_description
1 polymer ?
#
loop_
_entity_poly.entity_id
_entity_poly.type
_entity_poly.pdbx_seq_one_letter_code
_entity_poly.pdbx_strand_id
1 'polypeptide(L)'
;MIASFICCFWWFLAGLLLGWLAHWLFDKFFRRGGDSGSGASTSYSAPAYAPAAPVSAAASSLTAGVGASMAATAAAFGYKIKSPNGYDNFEIIEGIGPKINGVLHAAGVHTFEQLSKMEIPSISKILDAAGPNFKLANPETWCQQAALCASGSWETLKKLQDELVAGVSLKNDNA
;
A
#
# COMPACT_ATOMS: atom_id res chain seq x y z
N MET A 1 12.14 45.74 25.21
CA MET A 1 12.55 45.33 23.84
C MET A 1 12.31 43.83 23.58
N ILE A 2 11.12 43.28 23.91
CA ILE A 2 10.79 41.85 23.67
C ILE A 2 9.48 41.69 22.86
N ALA A 3 8.64 42.72 22.79
CA ALA A 3 7.34 42.67 22.10
C ALA A 3 7.43 42.69 20.55
N SER A 4 8.56 43.06 19.95
CA SER A 4 8.69 43.19 18.50
C SER A 4 9.17 41.92 17.77
N PHE A 5 9.63 40.89 18.49
CA PHE A 5 10.08 39.64 17.88
C PHE A 5 8.98 38.57 17.79
N ILE A 6 7.93 38.69 18.61
CA ILE A 6 6.87 37.68 18.71
C ILE A 6 5.84 37.78 17.58
N CYS A 7 5.65 38.97 16.99
CA CYS A 7 4.73 39.15 15.86
C CYS A 7 5.29 38.55 14.55
N CYS A 8 6.61 38.61 14.34
CA CYS A 8 7.25 38.12 13.12
C CYS A 8 7.29 36.59 13.04
N PHE A 9 7.45 35.91 14.18
CA PHE A 9 7.46 34.44 14.24
C PHE A 9 6.07 33.84 13.95
N TRP A 10 5.00 34.55 14.32
CA TRP A 10 3.63 34.09 14.07
C TRP A 10 3.24 34.18 12.58
N TRP A 11 3.77 35.16 11.87
CA TRP A 11 3.63 35.26 10.41
C TRP A 11 4.43 34.20 9.65
N PHE A 12 5.61 33.82 10.16
CA PHE A 12 6.43 32.78 9.52
C PHE A 12 5.79 31.38 9.64
N LEU A 13 5.18 31.05 10.79
CA LEU A 13 4.41 29.81 10.95
C LEU A 13 3.11 29.83 10.13
N ALA A 14 2.40 30.96 10.07
CA ALA A 14 1.21 31.10 9.25
C ALA A 14 1.54 30.93 7.75
N GLY A 15 2.68 31.47 7.29
CA GLY A 15 3.17 31.28 5.93
C GLY A 15 3.58 29.84 5.60
N LEU A 16 4.20 29.12 6.55
CA LEU A 16 4.54 27.70 6.38
C LEU A 16 3.28 26.81 6.30
N LEU A 17 2.26 27.10 7.11
CA LEU A 17 1.00 26.36 7.08
C LEU A 17 0.17 26.66 5.82
N LEU A 18 0.06 27.93 5.41
CA LEU A 18 -0.62 28.30 4.17
C LEU A 18 0.14 27.79 2.94
N GLY A 19 1.48 27.82 2.95
CA GLY A 19 2.31 27.27 1.88
C GLY A 19 2.20 25.75 1.76
N TRP A 20 2.20 25.03 2.89
CA TRP A 20 1.99 23.58 2.89
C TRP A 20 0.58 23.21 2.43
N LEU A 21 -0.45 23.94 2.88
CA LEU A 21 -1.84 23.71 2.46
C LEU A 21 -2.06 24.06 0.99
N ALA A 22 -1.47 25.15 0.49
CA ALA A 22 -1.55 25.53 -0.91
C ALA A 22 -0.76 24.57 -1.82
N HIS A 23 0.40 24.05 -1.39
CA HIS A 23 1.14 23.03 -2.12
C HIS A 23 0.38 21.70 -2.17
N TRP A 24 -0.23 21.28 -1.05
CA TRP A 24 -1.09 20.10 -0.99
C TRP A 24 -2.37 20.26 -1.83
N LEU A 25 -2.98 21.44 -1.84
CA LEU A 25 -4.15 21.74 -2.67
C LEU A 25 -3.80 21.85 -4.17
N PHE A 26 -2.66 22.44 -4.52
CA PHE A 26 -2.20 22.56 -5.91
C PHE A 26 -1.84 21.19 -6.49
N ASP A 27 -1.20 20.30 -5.73
CA ASP A 27 -0.90 18.92 -6.15
C ASP A 27 -2.20 18.09 -6.32
N LYS A 28 -3.22 18.36 -5.51
CA LYS A 28 -4.54 17.72 -5.60
C LYS A 28 -5.39 18.20 -6.78
N PHE A 29 -5.22 19.45 -7.23
CA PHE A 29 -6.07 20.06 -8.27
C PHE A 29 -5.39 20.18 -9.65
N PHE A 30 -4.06 20.35 -9.72
CA PHE A 30 -3.34 20.61 -10.98
C PHE A 30 -2.49 19.45 -11.49
N ARG A 31 -2.40 18.33 -10.77
CA ARG A 31 -1.81 17.08 -11.28
C ARG A 31 -2.80 16.22 -12.06
N ARG A 32 -3.67 16.91 -12.82
CA ARG A 32 -4.56 16.38 -13.84
C ARG A 32 -4.30 17.15 -15.13
N GLY A 33 -3.23 16.77 -15.84
CA GLY A 33 -2.97 17.25 -17.20
C GLY A 33 -1.48 17.46 -17.45
N GLY A 34 -0.87 16.61 -18.25
CA GLY A 34 0.51 16.81 -18.70
C GLY A 34 1.20 15.54 -19.15
N ASP A 35 0.59 14.84 -20.09
CA ASP A 35 1.25 13.81 -20.89
C ASP A 35 1.93 14.51 -22.07
N SER A 36 3.22 14.27 -22.34
CA SER A 36 3.90 14.50 -23.63
C SER A 36 5.38 14.07 -23.63
N GLY A 37 5.61 12.86 -24.18
CA GLY A 37 6.82 12.49 -24.97
C GLY A 37 8.02 11.94 -24.18
N SER A 38 8.76 10.94 -24.63
CA SER A 38 8.75 10.16 -25.88
C SER A 38 9.73 8.99 -25.69
N GLY A 39 9.44 7.81 -26.28
CA GLY A 39 10.47 6.85 -26.67
C GLY A 39 10.54 5.52 -25.91
N ALA A 40 9.73 4.53 -26.34
CA ALA A 40 10.18 3.17 -26.68
C ALA A 40 8.94 2.28 -26.87
N SER A 41 8.53 2.13 -28.12
CA SER A 41 7.54 1.19 -28.58
C SER A 41 8.09 -0.24 -28.50
N THR A 42 7.62 -1.01 -27.52
CA THR A 42 7.57 -2.47 -27.61
C THR A 42 6.11 -2.85 -27.52
N SER A 43 5.59 -3.41 -28.62
CA SER A 43 4.24 -3.94 -28.75
C SER A 43 3.99 -5.02 -27.70
N TYR A 44 3.26 -4.68 -26.63
CA TYR A 44 2.57 -5.64 -25.78
C TYR A 44 1.08 -5.55 -26.10
N SER A 45 0.59 -6.57 -26.81
CA SER A 45 -0.83 -6.74 -27.12
C SER A 45 -1.56 -7.10 -25.83
N ALA A 46 -2.32 -6.15 -25.28
CA ALA A 46 -3.24 -6.41 -24.19
C ALA A 46 -4.37 -7.32 -24.70
N PRO A 47 -4.67 -8.47 -24.08
CA PRO A 47 -5.91 -9.17 -24.37
C PRO A 47 -7.07 -8.28 -23.93
N ALA A 48 -7.97 -8.00 -24.87
CA ALA A 48 -9.20 -7.27 -24.67
C ALA A 48 -10.03 -7.94 -23.55
N TYR A 49 -10.09 -7.30 -22.38
CA TYR A 49 -11.08 -7.65 -21.37
C TYR A 49 -12.42 -7.09 -21.83
N ALA A 50 -13.27 -7.99 -22.35
CA ALA A 50 -14.67 -7.70 -22.62
C ALA A 50 -15.37 -7.28 -21.32
N PRO A 51 -16.22 -6.24 -21.32
CA PRO A 51 -16.95 -5.83 -20.13
C PRO A 51 -17.95 -6.94 -19.75
N ALA A 52 -17.69 -7.60 -18.62
CA ALA A 52 -18.65 -8.52 -18.02
C ALA A 52 -19.90 -7.76 -17.59
N ALA A 53 -21.03 -8.17 -18.17
CA ALA A 53 -22.39 -7.74 -17.86
C ALA A 53 -22.74 -7.90 -16.36
N PRO A 54 -23.72 -7.14 -15.84
CA PRO A 54 -24.02 -7.08 -14.41
C PRO A 54 -24.76 -8.35 -13.97
N VAL A 55 -24.08 -9.23 -13.23
CA VAL A 55 -24.73 -10.36 -12.54
C VAL A 55 -25.23 -9.91 -11.16
N SER A 56 -26.51 -9.52 -11.19
CA SER A 56 -27.47 -9.37 -10.10
C SER A 56 -27.16 -10.13 -8.80
N ALA A 57 -27.06 -9.37 -7.70
CA ALA A 57 -27.42 -9.60 -6.28
C ALA A 57 -27.24 -10.98 -5.57
N ALA A 58 -27.26 -12.12 -6.25
CA ALA A 58 -27.11 -13.45 -5.66
C ALA A 58 -25.64 -13.83 -5.35
N ALA A 59 -24.67 -13.18 -5.99
CA ALA A 59 -23.23 -13.35 -5.67
C ALA A 59 -22.83 -12.69 -4.33
N SER A 60 -23.63 -11.74 -3.84
CA SER A 60 -23.35 -10.99 -2.61
C SER A 60 -23.49 -11.82 -1.33
N SER A 61 -24.36 -12.83 -1.30
CA SER A 61 -24.58 -13.66 -0.11
C SER A 61 -23.53 -14.78 0.04
N LEU A 62 -23.03 -15.33 -1.06
CA LEU A 62 -21.91 -16.30 -1.04
C LEU A 62 -20.57 -15.62 -0.75
N THR A 63 -20.31 -14.43 -1.32
CA THR A 63 -19.08 -13.69 -1.01
C THR A 63 -19.05 -13.17 0.43
N ALA A 64 -20.21 -12.86 1.02
CA ALA A 64 -20.31 -12.47 2.43
C ALA A 64 -20.00 -13.64 3.37
N GLY A 65 -20.47 -14.85 3.05
CA GLY A 65 -20.18 -16.06 3.83
C GLY A 65 -18.70 -16.47 3.79
N VAL A 66 -18.08 -16.41 2.60
CA VAL A 66 -16.65 -16.72 2.43
C VAL A 66 -15.78 -15.65 3.08
N GLY A 67 -16.14 -14.36 2.96
CA GLY A 67 -15.44 -13.27 3.62
C GLY A 67 -15.50 -13.34 5.16
N ALA A 68 -16.66 -13.69 5.71
CA ALA A 68 -16.82 -13.89 7.15
C ALA A 68 -16.02 -15.10 7.66
N SER A 69 -16.01 -16.21 6.90
CA SER A 69 -15.20 -17.39 7.21
C SER A 69 -13.70 -17.06 7.18
N MET A 70 -13.25 -16.32 6.18
CA MET A 70 -11.84 -15.94 6.03
C MET A 70 -11.37 -15.01 7.16
N ALA A 71 -12.23 -14.06 7.58
CA ALA A 71 -11.97 -13.18 8.71
C ALA A 71 -11.91 -13.93 10.05
N ALA A 72 -12.78 -14.93 10.25
CA ALA A 72 -12.74 -15.78 11.43
C ALA A 72 -11.45 -16.61 11.49
N THR A 73 -11.03 -17.20 10.37
CA THR A 73 -9.77 -17.96 10.31
C THR A 73 -8.57 -17.04 10.56
N ALA A 74 -8.51 -15.86 9.96
CA ALA A 74 -7.43 -14.90 10.21
C ALA A 74 -7.32 -14.51 11.69
N ALA A 75 -8.47 -14.28 12.35
CA ALA A 75 -8.49 -13.96 13.77
C ALA A 75 -7.95 -15.11 14.64
N ALA A 76 -8.12 -16.37 14.24
CA ALA A 76 -7.53 -17.52 14.94
C ALA A 76 -5.99 -17.53 14.88
N PHE A 77 -5.40 -16.92 13.86
CA PHE A 77 -3.96 -16.67 13.77
C PHE A 77 -3.52 -15.33 14.38
N GLY A 78 -4.44 -14.58 15.00
CA GLY A 78 -4.16 -13.27 15.59
C GLY A 78 -4.12 -12.11 14.59
N TYR A 79 -4.50 -12.35 13.32
CA TYR A 79 -4.46 -11.32 12.28
C TYR A 79 -5.73 -10.47 12.27
N LYS A 80 -5.55 -9.15 12.28
CA LYS A 80 -6.62 -8.18 12.06
C LYS A 80 -6.61 -7.75 10.59
N ILE A 81 -7.48 -8.34 9.77
CA ILE A 81 -7.54 -8.12 8.31
C ILE A 81 -7.80 -6.67 7.93
N LYS A 82 -8.54 -5.91 8.73
CA LYS A 82 -8.92 -4.52 8.41
C LYS A 82 -8.16 -3.52 9.28
N SER A 83 -7.63 -2.48 8.62
CA SER A 83 -7.03 -1.31 9.24
C SER A 83 -8.13 -0.34 9.74
N PRO A 84 -7.85 0.60 10.67
CA PRO A 84 -8.85 1.55 11.18
C PRO A 84 -9.54 2.41 10.10
N ASN A 85 -8.90 2.57 8.94
CA ASN A 85 -9.45 3.30 7.79
C ASN A 85 -10.38 2.45 6.89
N GLY A 86 -10.62 1.18 7.23
CA GLY A 86 -11.48 0.26 6.49
C GLY A 86 -10.79 -0.49 5.34
N TYR A 87 -9.53 -0.16 5.04
CA TYR A 87 -8.71 -0.88 4.06
C TYR A 87 -8.15 -2.17 4.65
N ASP A 88 -7.56 -3.01 3.80
CA ASP A 88 -6.84 -4.18 4.29
C ASP A 88 -5.63 -3.75 5.13
N ASN A 89 -5.30 -4.53 6.14
CA ASN A 89 -4.23 -4.20 7.07
C ASN A 89 -2.92 -4.83 6.58
N PHE A 90 -2.09 -4.07 5.90
CA PHE A 90 -0.81 -4.59 5.40
C PHE A 90 0.19 -4.90 6.52
N GLU A 91 -0.05 -4.50 7.76
CA GLU A 91 0.79 -4.87 8.91
C GLU A 91 0.80 -6.38 9.22
N ILE A 92 -0.10 -7.16 8.59
CA ILE A 92 -0.06 -8.62 8.62
C ILE A 92 1.15 -9.17 7.83
N ILE A 93 1.63 -8.42 6.84
CA ILE A 93 2.76 -8.80 6.00
C ILE A 93 4.06 -8.43 6.72
N GLU A 94 4.94 -9.40 6.87
CA GLU A 94 6.22 -9.20 7.54
C GLU A 94 7.09 -8.20 6.76
N GLY A 95 7.67 -7.24 7.47
CA GLY A 95 8.41 -6.11 6.89
C GLY A 95 7.57 -4.86 6.66
N ILE A 96 6.23 -4.93 6.76
CA ILE A 96 5.35 -3.77 6.67
C ILE A 96 4.93 -3.31 8.07
N GLY A 97 5.52 -2.19 8.53
CA GLY A 97 5.08 -1.51 9.75
C GLY A 97 3.96 -0.48 9.51
N PRO A 98 3.40 0.13 10.58
CA PRO A 98 2.28 1.08 10.48
C PRO A 98 2.54 2.26 9.54
N LYS A 99 3.79 2.73 9.45
CA LYS A 99 4.19 3.82 8.55
C LYS A 99 4.15 3.40 7.08
N ILE A 100 4.66 2.21 6.76
CA ILE A 100 4.67 1.67 5.39
C ILE A 100 3.24 1.35 4.95
N ASN A 101 2.45 0.74 5.84
CA ASN A 101 1.01 0.52 5.64
C ASN A 101 0.30 1.84 5.24
N GLY A 102 0.55 2.91 6.00
CA GLY A 102 0.05 4.24 5.69
C GLY A 102 0.52 4.80 4.34
N VAL A 103 1.79 4.63 3.99
CA VAL A 103 2.36 5.08 2.71
C VAL A 103 1.71 4.36 1.52
N LEU A 104 1.57 3.03 1.59
CA LEU A 104 0.96 2.23 0.52
C LEU A 104 -0.53 2.61 0.34
N HIS A 105 -1.24 2.80 1.45
CA HIS A 105 -2.62 3.27 1.43
C HIS A 105 -2.74 4.68 0.83
N ALA A 106 -1.84 5.60 1.21
CA ALA A 106 -1.81 6.95 0.63
C ALA A 106 -1.50 6.95 -0.88
N ALA A 107 -0.79 5.92 -1.36
CA ALA A 107 -0.52 5.69 -2.78
C ALA A 107 -1.67 5.00 -3.53
N GLY A 108 -2.80 4.69 -2.87
CA GLY A 108 -4.00 4.12 -3.50
C GLY A 108 -4.06 2.59 -3.52
N VAL A 109 -3.14 1.92 -2.83
CA VAL A 109 -3.15 0.45 -2.66
C VAL A 109 -3.95 0.15 -1.41
N HIS A 110 -5.14 -0.42 -1.50
CA HIS A 110 -6.06 -0.56 -0.36
C HIS A 110 -6.41 -2.02 -0.02
N THR A 111 -6.03 -2.97 -0.86
CA THR A 111 -6.38 -4.39 -0.70
C THR A 111 -5.17 -5.29 -0.86
N PHE A 112 -5.19 -6.46 -0.21
CA PHE A 112 -4.17 -7.48 -0.38
C PHE A 112 -4.08 -7.95 -1.83
N GLU A 113 -5.20 -7.98 -2.54
CA GLU A 113 -5.25 -8.34 -3.97
C GLU A 113 -4.54 -7.30 -4.86
N GLN A 114 -4.67 -6.01 -4.53
CA GLN A 114 -3.93 -4.98 -5.26
C GLN A 114 -2.43 -5.11 -5.01
N LEU A 115 -2.02 -5.23 -3.73
CA LEU A 115 -0.62 -5.34 -3.35
C LEU A 115 0.04 -6.59 -3.94
N SER A 116 -0.67 -7.73 -3.99
CA SER A 116 -0.12 -8.98 -4.53
C SER A 116 0.16 -8.94 -6.04
N LYS A 117 -0.51 -8.05 -6.76
CA LYS A 117 -0.34 -7.85 -8.22
C LYS A 117 0.66 -6.76 -8.56
N MET A 118 1.22 -6.07 -7.57
CA MET A 118 2.22 -5.04 -7.81
C MET A 118 3.57 -5.65 -8.14
N GLU A 119 4.36 -4.90 -8.88
CA GLU A 119 5.77 -5.22 -9.10
C GLU A 119 6.64 -4.58 -8.02
N ILE A 120 7.70 -5.27 -7.62
CA ILE A 120 8.70 -4.81 -6.64
C ILE A 120 9.20 -3.39 -6.97
N PRO A 121 9.58 -3.04 -8.22
CA PRO A 121 10.03 -1.68 -8.54
C PRO A 121 8.97 -0.60 -8.32
N SER A 122 7.68 -0.94 -8.50
CA SER A 122 6.58 0.00 -8.26
C SER A 122 6.40 0.27 -6.77
N ILE A 123 6.53 -0.77 -5.93
CA ILE A 123 6.50 -0.63 -4.48
C ILE A 123 7.69 0.22 -4.02
N SER A 124 8.91 -0.08 -4.48
CA SER A 124 10.10 0.70 -4.13
C SER A 124 9.96 2.17 -4.52
N LYS A 125 9.40 2.47 -5.70
CA LYS A 125 9.16 3.85 -6.14
C LYS A 125 8.19 4.60 -5.22
N ILE A 126 7.16 3.93 -4.69
CA ILE A 126 6.23 4.52 -3.73
C ILE A 126 6.95 4.84 -2.41
N LEU A 127 7.78 3.92 -1.92
CA LEU A 127 8.55 4.09 -0.69
C LEU A 127 9.58 5.22 -0.82
N ASP A 128 10.30 5.28 -1.95
CA ASP A 128 11.27 6.33 -2.25
C ASP A 128 10.61 7.71 -2.31
N ALA A 129 9.43 7.80 -2.93
CA ALA A 129 8.65 9.04 -2.99
C ALA A 129 8.15 9.49 -1.62
N ALA A 130 7.95 8.56 -0.68
CA ALA A 130 7.54 8.86 0.70
C ALA A 130 8.70 9.33 1.59
N GLY A 131 9.96 9.14 1.15
CA GLY A 131 11.13 9.77 1.74
C GLY A 131 12.18 8.81 2.33
N PRO A 132 13.29 9.34 2.85
CA PRO A 132 14.48 8.55 3.19
C PRO A 132 14.27 7.54 4.32
N ASN A 133 13.22 7.69 5.14
CA ASN A 133 12.91 6.79 6.25
C ASN A 133 12.52 5.37 5.81
N PHE A 134 12.19 5.17 4.52
CA PHE A 134 11.72 3.89 3.98
C PHE A 134 12.78 3.13 3.19
N LYS A 135 13.99 3.68 3.05
CA LYS A 135 15.08 3.09 2.23
C LYS A 135 15.56 1.71 2.70
N LEU A 136 15.34 1.38 3.98
CA LEU A 136 15.73 0.11 4.56
C LEU A 136 14.65 -0.98 4.44
N ALA A 137 13.46 -0.63 3.94
CA ALA A 137 12.40 -1.61 3.72
C ALA A 137 12.75 -2.52 2.53
N ASN A 138 12.57 -3.82 2.70
CA ASN A 138 12.72 -4.79 1.61
C ASN A 138 11.34 -5.33 1.17
N PRO A 139 10.84 -4.95 -0.02
CA PRO A 139 9.55 -5.40 -0.52
C PRO A 139 9.54 -6.77 -1.23
N GLU A 140 10.67 -7.48 -1.32
CA GLU A 140 10.80 -8.72 -2.11
C GLU A 140 9.73 -9.77 -1.84
N THR A 141 9.34 -9.97 -0.58
CA THR A 141 8.37 -10.99 -0.19
C THR A 141 6.95 -10.45 0.00
N TRP A 142 6.75 -9.13 -0.11
CA TRP A 142 5.47 -8.51 0.24
C TRP A 142 4.34 -8.93 -0.69
N CYS A 143 4.60 -8.99 -2.01
CA CYS A 143 3.58 -9.40 -2.98
C CYS A 143 3.14 -10.85 -2.75
N GLN A 144 4.08 -11.74 -2.43
CA GLN A 144 3.78 -13.15 -2.15
C GLN A 144 2.95 -13.30 -0.87
N GLN A 145 3.35 -12.63 0.21
CA GLN A 145 2.57 -12.63 1.46
C GLN A 145 1.18 -12.02 1.26
N ALA A 146 1.06 -10.94 0.49
CA ALA A 146 -0.22 -10.34 0.13
C ALA A 146 -1.12 -11.30 -0.66
N ALA A 147 -0.56 -12.13 -1.54
CA ALA A 147 -1.33 -13.15 -2.26
C ALA A 147 -1.91 -14.22 -1.32
N LEU A 148 -1.14 -14.62 -0.31
CA LEU A 148 -1.60 -15.55 0.74
C LEU A 148 -2.70 -14.90 1.59
N CYS A 149 -2.57 -13.61 1.91
CA CYS A 149 -3.61 -12.86 2.61
C CYS A 149 -4.91 -12.75 1.78
N ALA A 150 -4.79 -12.42 0.49
CA ALA A 150 -5.93 -12.28 -0.42
C ALA A 150 -6.69 -13.59 -0.65
N SER A 151 -5.98 -14.73 -0.58
CA SER A 151 -6.58 -16.07 -0.71
C SER A 151 -7.09 -16.66 0.61
N GLY A 152 -6.80 -16.02 1.75
CA GLY A 152 -7.14 -16.56 3.07
C GLY A 152 -6.26 -17.74 3.50
N SER A 153 -5.08 -17.91 2.89
CA SER A 153 -4.14 -19.01 3.16
C SER A 153 -3.28 -18.72 4.39
N TRP A 154 -3.93 -18.49 5.54
CA TRP A 154 -3.30 -17.98 6.76
C TRP A 154 -2.26 -18.94 7.38
N GLU A 155 -2.49 -20.25 7.27
CA GLU A 155 -1.53 -21.26 7.72
C GLU A 155 -0.24 -21.21 6.89
N THR A 156 -0.37 -21.14 5.56
CA THR A 156 0.77 -21.02 4.64
C THR A 156 1.51 -19.70 4.86
N LEU A 157 0.77 -18.61 5.10
CA LEU A 157 1.37 -17.31 5.45
C LEU A 157 2.20 -17.44 6.73
N LYS A 158 1.65 -18.07 7.77
CA LYS A 158 2.36 -18.24 9.04
C LYS A 158 3.64 -19.07 8.88
N LYS A 159 3.58 -20.18 8.14
CA LYS A 159 4.77 -20.99 7.81
C LYS A 159 5.83 -20.20 7.06
N LEU A 160 5.41 -19.43 6.06
CA LEU A 160 6.33 -18.57 5.31
C LEU A 160 7.01 -17.55 6.23
N GLN A 161 6.25 -16.90 7.12
CA GLN A 161 6.80 -15.93 8.08
C GLN A 161 7.73 -16.57 9.13
N ASP A 162 7.47 -17.81 9.54
CA ASP A 162 8.37 -18.53 10.44
C ASP A 162 9.71 -18.89 9.76
N GLU A 163 9.76 -18.93 8.42
CA GLU A 163 10.98 -19.12 7.62
C GLU A 163 11.71 -17.82 7.27
N LEU A 164 11.04 -16.67 7.39
CA LEU A 164 11.60 -15.35 7.10
C LEU A 164 12.19 -14.71 8.36
N VAL A 165 13.19 -13.85 8.17
CA VAL A 165 13.69 -12.95 9.21
C VAL A 165 13.53 -11.52 8.71
N ALA A 166 12.63 -10.78 9.36
CA ALA A 166 12.25 -9.43 8.98
C ALA A 166 11.77 -9.29 7.52
N GLY A 167 11.12 -10.33 6.99
CA GLY A 167 10.62 -10.39 5.60
C GLY A 167 11.66 -10.82 4.56
N VAL A 168 12.87 -11.20 4.98
CA VAL A 168 13.96 -11.66 4.11
C VAL A 168 14.22 -13.14 4.35
N SER A 169 14.37 -13.92 3.27
CA SER A 169 14.76 -15.32 3.38
C SER A 169 16.26 -15.41 3.69
N LEU A 170 16.62 -16.06 4.81
CA LEU A 170 18.02 -16.31 5.20
C LEU A 170 18.74 -17.32 4.28
N LYS A 171 18.09 -17.84 3.25
CA LYS A 171 18.62 -18.92 2.40
C LYS A 171 19.60 -18.44 1.31
N ASN A 172 20.30 -17.33 1.54
CA ASN A 172 21.27 -16.77 0.61
C ASN A 172 22.67 -16.56 1.21
N ASP A 173 23.03 -17.37 2.21
CA ASP A 173 24.41 -17.52 2.65
C ASP A 173 25.05 -18.73 1.95
N ASN A 174 25.67 -18.47 0.79
CA ASN A 174 26.81 -19.19 0.22
C ASN A 174 26.59 -20.64 -0.30
N ALA A 175 26.39 -20.77 -1.62
CA ALA A 175 26.80 -21.93 -2.43
C ALA A 175 27.45 -21.46 -3.73
#